data_AF-A0A0G1FWW2-F1
#
_entry.id   AF-A0A0G1FWW2-F1
#
_cell.length_a   1.000
_cell.length_b   1.000
_cell.length_c   1.000
_cell.angle_alpha   90.00
_cell.angle_beta   90.00
_cell.angle_gamma   90.00
#
_symmetry.space_group_name_H-M   'P 1'
#
loop_
_entity.id
_entity.type
_entity.pdbx_description
1 polymer ?
#
loop_
_entity_poly.entity_id
_entity_poly.type
_entity_poly.pdbx_seq_one_letter_code
_entity_poly.pdbx_strand_id
1 'polypeptide(L)'
;MTLRLFLCLESLDKLVFTESPVTVNFVSGKNPFEYFTGYHQRRNGEEIYNIYVNGIAALIREENKQGFLYLPSGPKNQFKPARYTQEEFLVCTAAHEVRHRFQNNFLVKKFSPRSANLVKDDLLKSVIRFEELVFEECREIYAKEKRSKVYIKGRINQKEFDAKIIERLVAIKIHGKNAYSLREEITSIIKMSAP
;
A
#
# COMPACT_ATOMS: atom_id res chain seq x y z
N MET A 1 11.10 -15.71 2.61
CA MET A 1 10.08 -14.89 1.91
C MET A 1 9.16 -14.18 2.89
N THR A 2 8.35 -14.91 3.66
CA THR A 2 7.57 -14.40 4.80
C THR A 2 8.45 -13.65 5.82
N LEU A 3 9.63 -14.20 6.11
CA LEU A 3 10.67 -13.51 6.89
C LEU A 3 11.17 -12.21 6.25
N ARG A 4 11.26 -12.12 4.92
CA ARG A 4 11.69 -10.89 4.23
C ARG A 4 10.60 -9.80 4.32
N LEU A 5 9.33 -10.16 4.13
CA LEU A 5 8.22 -9.21 4.34
C LEU A 5 8.19 -8.67 5.77
N PHE A 6 8.37 -9.56 6.75
CA PHE A 6 8.50 -9.18 8.15
C PHE A 6 9.64 -8.19 8.37
N LEU A 7 10.83 -8.48 7.87
CA LEU A 7 11.98 -7.59 8.02
C LEU A 7 11.73 -6.24 7.34
N CYS A 8 11.07 -6.22 6.17
CA CYS A 8 10.67 -4.98 5.51
C CYS A 8 9.66 -4.18 6.34
N LEU A 9 8.60 -4.83 6.83
CA LEU A 9 7.57 -4.20 7.68
C LEU A 9 8.17 -3.65 8.96
N GLU A 10 8.92 -4.47 9.70
CA GLU A 10 9.57 -4.08 10.94
C GLU A 10 10.57 -2.93 10.71
N SER A 11 11.38 -3.02 9.64
CA SER A 11 12.36 -1.98 9.33
C SER A 11 11.70 -0.67 8.95
N LEU A 12 10.68 -0.68 8.08
CA LEU A 12 9.94 0.51 7.66
C LEU A 12 9.12 1.11 8.80
N ASP A 13 8.55 0.27 9.66
CA ASP A 13 7.79 0.74 10.82
C ASP A 13 8.70 1.44 11.84
N LYS A 14 9.78 0.79 12.29
CA LYS A 14 10.77 1.38 13.22
C LYS A 14 11.38 2.67 12.72
N LEU A 15 11.55 2.75 11.40
CA LEU A 15 12.04 3.93 10.71
C LEU A 15 11.19 5.16 10.91
N VAL A 16 9.89 4.94 11.01
CA VAL A 16 8.90 6.00 10.95
C VAL A 16 8.25 6.23 12.31
N PHE A 17 8.11 5.18 13.12
CA PHE A 17 7.59 5.18 14.49
C PHE A 17 8.69 4.81 15.48
N THR A 18 9.70 5.66 15.60
CA THR A 18 10.89 5.40 16.43
C THR A 18 10.58 5.25 17.92
N GLU A 19 9.55 5.93 18.41
CA GLU A 19 9.17 5.98 19.83
C GLU A 19 8.11 4.94 20.22
N SER A 20 7.49 4.31 19.22
CA SER A 20 6.44 3.30 19.41
C SER A 20 6.63 2.22 18.36
N PRO A 21 7.58 1.29 18.54
CA PRO A 21 7.74 0.19 17.60
C PRO A 21 6.54 -0.76 17.72
N VAL A 22 6.02 -1.21 16.58
CA VAL A 22 4.93 -2.19 16.52
C VAL A 22 5.44 -3.61 16.79
N THR A 23 4.58 -4.46 17.33
CA THR A 23 4.85 -5.91 17.34
C THR A 23 4.41 -6.53 16.02
N VAL A 24 5.26 -7.32 15.38
CA VAL A 24 4.92 -8.03 14.14
C VAL A 24 4.77 -9.52 14.42
N ASN A 25 3.58 -10.06 14.18
CA ASN A 25 3.22 -11.45 14.43
C ASN A 25 2.97 -12.22 13.12
N PHE A 26 3.47 -13.45 13.05
CA PHE A 26 3.06 -14.39 12.00
C PHE A 26 1.83 -15.17 12.45
N VAL A 27 0.79 -15.16 11.62
CA VAL A 27 -0.43 -15.91 11.88
C VAL A 27 -0.53 -17.07 10.90
N SER A 28 -0.43 -18.29 11.44
CA SER A 28 -0.77 -19.52 10.75
C SER A 28 -2.28 -19.77 10.87
N GLY A 29 -3.04 -19.46 9.83
CA GLY A 29 -4.50 -19.62 9.84
C GLY A 29 -5.15 -19.15 8.55
N LYS A 30 -6.47 -19.35 8.44
CA LYS A 30 -7.26 -18.78 7.33
C LYS A 30 -7.29 -17.26 7.51
N ASN A 31 -6.87 -16.53 6.48
CA ASN A 31 -6.97 -15.09 6.48
C ASN A 31 -8.46 -14.70 6.54
N PRO A 32 -8.95 -14.04 7.62
CA PRO A 32 -10.35 -13.65 7.71
C PRO A 32 -10.73 -12.61 6.65
N PHE A 33 -9.74 -11.99 6.00
CA PHE A 33 -9.93 -10.98 4.98
C PHE A 33 -9.51 -11.46 3.56
N GLU A 34 -9.28 -12.77 3.38
CA GLU A 34 -8.93 -13.53 2.15
C GLU A 34 -7.76 -13.04 1.28
N TYR A 35 -7.48 -11.73 1.21
CA TYR A 35 -6.60 -11.09 0.24
C TYR A 35 -5.60 -10.10 0.86
N PHE A 36 -5.56 -9.98 2.19
CA PHE A 36 -4.61 -9.11 2.89
C PHE A 36 -3.36 -9.88 3.31
N THR A 37 -2.18 -9.32 3.03
CA THR A 37 -0.89 -9.90 3.40
C THR A 37 -0.48 -9.55 4.82
N GLY A 38 -0.88 -8.37 5.31
CA GLY A 38 -0.77 -7.93 6.69
C GLY A 38 -2.06 -7.26 7.15
N TYR A 39 -2.25 -7.13 8.47
CA TYR A 39 -3.30 -6.30 9.05
C TYR A 39 -2.79 -5.64 10.33
N HIS A 40 -2.91 -4.32 10.40
CA HIS A 40 -2.68 -3.57 11.63
C HIS A 40 -3.91 -3.64 12.54
N GLN A 41 -3.72 -4.20 13.74
CA GLN A 41 -4.71 -4.22 14.80
C GLN A 41 -4.20 -3.48 16.04
N ARG A 42 -5.07 -2.69 16.67
CA ARG A 42 -4.86 -2.21 18.03
C ARG A 42 -5.62 -3.11 18.99
N ARG A 43 -4.93 -3.78 19.92
CA ARG A 43 -5.53 -4.67 20.92
C ARG A 43 -4.92 -4.37 22.29
N ASN A 44 -5.77 -4.10 23.29
CA ASN A 44 -5.33 -3.82 24.67
C ASN A 44 -4.29 -2.69 24.78
N GLY A 45 -4.34 -1.69 23.89
CA GLY A 45 -3.36 -0.61 23.84
C GLY A 45 -2.09 -0.93 23.03
N GLU A 46 -1.84 -2.19 22.72
CA GLU A 46 -0.73 -2.63 21.86
C GLU A 46 -1.11 -2.53 20.38
N GLU A 47 -0.15 -2.10 19.57
CA GLU A 47 -0.24 -2.09 18.11
C GLU A 47 0.47 -3.32 17.55
N ILE A 48 -0.23 -4.07 16.71
CA ILE A 48 0.24 -5.36 16.20
C ILE A 48 -0.01 -5.44 14.69
N TYR A 49 1.01 -5.81 13.92
CA TYR A 49 0.84 -6.32 12.57
C TYR A 49 0.67 -7.84 12.58
N ASN A 50 -0.45 -8.32 12.06
CA ASN A 50 -0.68 -9.74 11.83
C ASN A 50 -0.40 -10.07 10.37
N ILE A 51 0.65 -10.84 10.12
CA ILE A 51 1.06 -11.29 8.78
C ILE A 51 0.55 -12.72 8.56
N TYR A 52 -0.37 -12.89 7.62
CA TYR A 52 -0.95 -14.20 7.29
C TYR A 52 -0.11 -14.93 6.25
N VAL A 53 0.55 -16.02 6.67
CA VAL A 53 1.53 -16.75 5.83
C VAL A 53 0.92 -17.29 4.53
N ASN A 54 -0.30 -17.82 4.61
CA ASN A 54 -1.03 -18.33 3.45
C ASN A 54 -1.46 -17.22 2.48
N GLY A 55 -1.70 -16.00 2.98
CA GLY A 55 -2.05 -14.83 2.18
C GLY A 55 -0.89 -14.38 1.30
N ILE A 56 0.34 -14.36 1.83
CA ILE A 56 1.54 -14.00 1.08
C ILE A 56 1.80 -14.97 -0.08
N ALA A 57 1.74 -16.28 0.21
CA ALA A 57 2.00 -17.29 -0.81
C ALA A 57 0.96 -17.27 -1.95
N ALA A 58 -0.30 -16.96 -1.64
CA ALA A 58 -1.35 -16.80 -2.63
C ALA A 58 -1.17 -15.51 -3.46
N LEU A 59 -0.93 -14.38 -2.79
CA LEU A 59 -0.74 -13.08 -3.46
C LEU A 59 0.38 -13.14 -4.50
N ILE A 60 1.49 -13.81 -4.18
CA ILE A 60 2.64 -13.92 -5.10
C ILE A 60 2.34 -14.82 -6.30
N ARG A 61 1.54 -15.88 -6.11
CA ARG A 61 1.13 -16.73 -7.24
C ARG A 61 0.21 -15.98 -8.20
N GLU A 62 -0.66 -15.13 -7.66
CA GLU A 62 -1.52 -14.24 -8.45
C GLU A 62 -0.69 -13.16 -9.17
N GLU A 63 0.22 -12.50 -8.45
CA GLU A 63 1.08 -11.44 -8.98
C GLU A 63 2.11 -11.97 -10.00
N ASN A 64 2.67 -13.17 -9.82
CA ASN A 64 3.52 -13.78 -10.86
C ASN A 64 2.74 -14.11 -12.14
N LYS A 65 1.40 -14.22 -12.07
CA LYS A 65 0.54 -14.46 -13.23
C LYS A 65 0.05 -13.16 -13.88
N GLN A 66 -0.19 -12.10 -13.10
CA GLN A 66 -0.92 -10.90 -13.56
C GLN A 66 -0.37 -9.56 -13.04
N GLY A 67 0.68 -9.56 -12.23
CA GLY A 67 1.18 -8.41 -11.48
C GLY A 67 1.89 -7.40 -12.36
N PHE A 68 1.16 -6.34 -12.71
CA PHE A 68 1.71 -5.19 -13.41
C PHE A 68 1.64 -3.96 -12.49
N LEU A 69 2.81 -3.37 -12.21
CA LEU A 69 2.91 -1.99 -11.78
C LEU A 69 2.62 -1.08 -12.97
N TYR A 70 1.80 -0.06 -12.80
CA TYR A 70 1.64 0.95 -13.82
C TYR A 70 2.52 2.15 -13.49
N LEU A 71 3.49 2.42 -14.36
CA LEU A 71 4.50 3.48 -14.22
C LEU A 71 4.25 4.65 -15.17
N PRO A 72 4.55 5.88 -14.74
CA PRO A 72 4.59 7.02 -15.65
C PRO A 72 5.58 6.77 -16.80
N SER A 73 5.13 7.02 -18.02
CA SER A 73 5.87 6.84 -19.27
C SER A 73 5.62 8.03 -20.18
N GLY A 74 6.70 8.61 -20.70
CA GLY A 74 6.66 9.69 -21.67
C GLY A 74 6.14 11.02 -21.11
N PRO A 75 6.02 12.05 -21.98
CA PRO A 75 5.47 13.33 -21.60
C PRO A 75 3.98 13.17 -21.21
N LYS A 76 3.56 13.85 -20.13
CA LYS A 76 2.20 13.81 -19.52
C LYS A 76 1.88 12.62 -18.60
N ASN A 77 2.87 11.90 -18.09
CA ASN A 77 2.67 10.81 -17.10
C ASN A 77 1.67 9.73 -17.56
N GLN A 78 1.76 9.29 -18.81
CA GLN A 78 0.92 8.17 -19.28
C GLN A 78 1.35 6.88 -18.56
N PHE A 79 0.41 6.12 -18.01
CA PHE A 79 0.73 4.95 -17.22
C PHE A 79 0.91 3.69 -18.09
N LYS A 80 2.08 3.05 -18.04
CA LYS A 80 2.36 1.79 -18.75
C LYS A 80 2.64 0.65 -17.77
N PRO A 81 2.21 -0.59 -18.09
CA PRO A 81 2.49 -1.74 -17.25
C PRO A 81 3.99 -2.08 -17.26
N ALA A 82 4.50 -2.40 -16.08
CA ALA A 82 5.84 -2.87 -15.77
C ALA A 82 5.72 -4.02 -14.77
N ARG A 83 6.65 -4.98 -14.79
CA ARG A 83 6.62 -6.09 -13.83
C ARG A 83 7.34 -5.70 -12.55
N TYR A 84 6.74 -6.07 -11.42
CA TYR A 84 7.43 -6.05 -10.14
C TYR A 84 8.56 -7.09 -10.13
N THR A 85 9.69 -6.73 -9.53
CA THR A 85 10.55 -7.72 -8.87
C THR A 85 9.91 -8.16 -7.56
N GLN A 86 10.29 -9.34 -7.08
CA GLN A 86 9.78 -9.88 -5.83
C GLN A 86 10.11 -8.97 -4.63
N GLU A 87 11.29 -8.37 -4.61
CA GLU A 87 11.72 -7.43 -3.57
C GLU A 87 10.88 -6.14 -3.59
N GLU A 88 10.65 -5.54 -4.76
CA GLU A 88 9.84 -4.33 -4.89
C GLU A 88 8.40 -4.56 -4.40
N PHE A 89 7.82 -5.70 -4.76
CA PHE A 89 6.49 -6.09 -4.31
C PHE A 89 6.38 -6.18 -2.78
N LEU A 90 7.39 -6.77 -2.14
CA LEU A 90 7.44 -6.88 -0.68
C LEU A 90 7.55 -5.50 0.00
N VAL A 91 8.34 -4.59 -0.57
CA VAL A 91 8.48 -3.21 -0.06
C VAL A 91 7.18 -2.43 -0.22
N CYS A 92 6.52 -2.51 -1.37
CA CYS A 92 5.23 -1.89 -1.63
C CYS A 92 4.15 -2.40 -0.66
N THR A 93 4.09 -3.71 -0.46
CA THR A 93 3.20 -4.35 0.52
C THR A 93 3.49 -3.82 1.93
N ALA A 94 4.76 -3.73 2.32
CA ALA A 94 5.12 -3.23 3.63
C ALA A 94 4.74 -1.75 3.83
N ALA A 95 4.98 -0.91 2.82
CA ALA A 95 4.61 0.50 2.85
C ALA A 95 3.08 0.71 2.94
N HIS A 96 2.30 -0.13 2.25
CA HIS A 96 0.84 -0.14 2.32
C HIS A 96 0.34 -0.35 3.76
N GLU A 97 0.89 -1.35 4.47
CA GLU A 97 0.51 -1.66 5.86
C GLU A 97 1.01 -0.60 6.87
N VAL A 98 2.21 -0.06 6.68
CA VAL A 98 2.72 1.07 7.49
C VAL A 98 1.80 2.28 7.35
N ARG A 99 1.28 2.55 6.15
CA ARG A 99 0.30 3.62 5.94
C ARG A 99 -1.01 3.40 6.70
N HIS A 100 -1.51 2.17 6.81
CA HIS A 100 -2.71 1.88 7.63
C HIS A 100 -2.51 2.26 9.09
N ARG A 101 -1.33 2.04 9.66
CA ARG A 101 -1.00 2.47 11.03
C ARG A 101 -0.99 3.97 11.19
N PHE A 102 -0.40 4.70 10.23
CA PHE A 102 -0.49 6.16 10.19
C PHE A 102 -1.93 6.67 10.25
N GLN A 103 -2.81 6.09 9.43
CA GLN A 103 -4.21 6.51 9.37
C GLN A 103 -4.98 6.16 10.64
N ASN A 104 -4.71 4.99 11.24
CA ASN A 104 -5.33 4.60 12.49
C ASN A 104 -4.90 5.49 13.66
N ASN A 105 -3.72 6.11 13.58
CA ASN A 105 -3.23 7.09 14.54
C ASN A 105 -3.54 8.54 14.14
N PHE A 106 -4.29 8.78 13.06
CA PHE A 106 -4.62 10.12 12.54
C PHE A 106 -3.40 10.99 12.22
N LEU A 107 -2.26 10.37 11.96
CA LEU A 107 -0.98 11.06 11.73
C LEU A 107 -0.81 11.51 10.27
N VAL A 108 -1.83 11.37 9.44
CA VAL A 108 -1.73 11.63 8.00
C VAL A 108 -2.96 12.29 7.43
N LYS A 109 -2.70 13.22 6.51
CA LYS A 109 -3.65 13.85 5.62
C LYS A 109 -4.25 12.80 4.70
N LYS A 110 -5.57 12.86 4.57
CA LYS A 110 -6.36 12.01 3.68
C LYS A 110 -6.30 12.59 2.26
N PHE A 111 -6.01 11.76 1.27
CA PHE A 111 -6.04 12.14 -0.14
C PHE A 111 -7.48 11.98 -0.64
N SER A 112 -8.22 13.05 -0.83
CA SER A 112 -9.54 12.95 -1.44
C SER A 112 -9.45 12.92 -2.96
N PRO A 113 -10.49 12.45 -3.66
CA PRO A 113 -10.60 12.63 -5.11
C PRO A 113 -10.59 14.11 -5.58
N ARG A 114 -10.76 15.07 -4.65
CA ARG A 114 -10.63 16.50 -4.92
C ARG A 114 -9.23 17.04 -4.64
N SER A 115 -8.36 16.22 -4.05
CA SER A 115 -7.01 16.60 -3.65
C SER A 115 -6.05 16.74 -4.84
N ALA A 116 -6.32 16.09 -5.98
CA ALA A 116 -5.50 16.23 -7.19
C ALA A 116 -5.37 17.70 -7.66
N ASN A 117 -6.39 18.53 -7.43
CA ASN A 117 -6.36 19.95 -7.81
C ASN A 117 -5.69 20.85 -6.75
N LEU A 118 -5.42 20.32 -5.56
CA LEU A 118 -4.79 21.03 -4.44
C LEU A 118 -3.30 20.71 -4.30
N VAL A 119 -2.81 19.73 -5.07
CA VAL A 119 -1.43 19.27 -5.07
C VAL A 119 -0.67 19.96 -6.20
N LYS A 120 0.50 20.52 -5.87
CA LYS A 120 1.42 21.16 -6.83
C LYS A 120 2.38 20.18 -7.51
N ASP A 121 2.62 19.03 -6.89
CA ASP A 121 3.49 17.98 -7.43
C ASP A 121 2.76 17.22 -8.55
N ASP A 122 3.26 17.33 -9.78
CA ASP A 122 2.65 16.75 -10.98
C ASP A 122 2.61 15.21 -10.94
N LEU A 123 3.61 14.57 -10.33
CA LEU A 123 3.65 13.12 -10.20
C LEU A 123 2.58 12.65 -9.21
N LEU A 124 2.52 13.26 -8.02
CA LEU A 124 1.51 12.95 -7.01
C LEU A 124 0.10 13.21 -7.55
N LYS A 125 -0.10 14.30 -8.28
CA LYS A 125 -1.37 14.61 -8.95
C LYS A 125 -1.76 13.53 -9.97
N SER A 126 -0.83 13.07 -10.79
CA SER A 126 -1.07 11.98 -11.74
C SER A 126 -1.39 10.66 -11.04
N VAL A 127 -0.71 10.33 -9.95
CA VAL A 127 -0.98 9.13 -9.15
C VAL A 127 -2.37 9.17 -8.53
N ILE A 128 -2.77 10.29 -7.92
CA ILE A 128 -4.11 10.45 -7.33
C ILE A 128 -5.19 10.21 -8.39
N ARG A 129 -5.07 10.83 -9.57
CA ARG A 129 -6.03 10.64 -10.68
C ARG A 129 -6.07 9.22 -11.20
N PHE A 130 -4.91 8.56 -11.28
CA PHE A 130 -4.86 7.17 -11.70
C PHE A 130 -5.62 6.26 -10.72
N GLU A 131 -5.39 6.44 -9.42
CA GLU A 131 -6.07 5.65 -8.39
C GLU A 131 -7.57 5.93 -8.33
N GLU A 132 -8.01 7.16 -8.62
CA GLU A 132 -9.44 7.48 -8.75
C GLU A 132 -10.10 6.59 -9.80
N LEU A 133 -9.49 6.49 -10.99
CA LEU A 133 -9.98 5.67 -12.10
C LEU A 133 -10.00 4.18 -11.73
N VAL A 134 -8.94 3.68 -11.10
CA VAL A 134 -8.87 2.28 -10.65
C VAL A 134 -9.98 1.98 -9.63
N PHE A 135 -10.23 2.87 -8.67
CA PHE A 135 -11.28 2.69 -7.67
C PHE A 135 -12.68 2.70 -8.27
N GLU A 136 -12.92 3.55 -9.28
CA GLU A 136 -14.17 3.58 -10.04
C GLU A 136 -14.37 2.27 -10.80
N GLU A 137 -13.36 1.83 -11.55
CA GLU A 137 -13.43 0.58 -12.33
C GLU A 137 -13.63 -0.64 -11.42
N CYS A 138 -12.88 -0.75 -10.31
CA CYS A 138 -13.07 -1.82 -9.33
C CYS A 138 -14.50 -1.81 -8.73
N ARG A 139 -15.07 -0.63 -8.48
CA ARG A 139 -16.44 -0.52 -7.96
C ARG A 139 -17.46 -1.07 -8.97
N GLU A 140 -17.28 -0.78 -10.26
CA GLU A 140 -18.13 -1.31 -11.32
C GLU A 140 -17.99 -2.83 -11.45
N ILE A 141 -16.77 -3.35 -11.44
CA ILE A 141 -16.50 -4.79 -11.50
C ILE A 141 -17.17 -5.51 -10.32
N TYR A 142 -16.97 -5.03 -9.10
CA TYR A 142 -17.56 -5.66 -7.92
C TYR A 142 -19.09 -5.58 -7.90
N ALA A 143 -19.67 -4.51 -8.44
CA ALA A 143 -21.11 -4.42 -8.63
C ALA A 143 -21.61 -5.47 -9.65
N LYS A 144 -20.93 -5.64 -10.78
CA LYS A 144 -21.24 -6.67 -11.80
C LYS A 144 -21.12 -8.09 -11.24
N GLU A 145 -20.11 -8.34 -10.41
CA GLU A 145 -19.90 -9.61 -9.69
C GLU A 145 -20.86 -9.83 -8.51
N LYS A 146 -21.77 -8.88 -8.23
CA LYS A 146 -22.73 -8.95 -7.12
C LYS A 146 -22.05 -9.15 -5.75
N ARG A 147 -20.85 -8.57 -5.57
CA ARG A 147 -20.15 -8.60 -4.28
C ARG A 147 -20.97 -7.86 -3.22
N SER A 148 -20.85 -8.31 -1.96
CA SER A 148 -21.60 -7.70 -0.87
C SER A 148 -21.20 -6.23 -0.65
N LYS A 149 -22.14 -5.40 -0.19
CA LYS A 149 -21.86 -3.99 0.15
C LYS A 149 -20.74 -3.86 1.20
N VAL A 150 -20.66 -4.82 2.14
CA VAL A 150 -19.61 -4.88 3.16
C VAL A 150 -18.24 -5.12 2.52
N TYR A 151 -18.16 -6.07 1.59
CA TYR A 151 -16.95 -6.34 0.83
C TYR A 151 -16.48 -5.10 0.05
N ILE A 152 -17.38 -4.48 -0.72
CA ILE A 152 -17.06 -3.29 -1.51
C ILE A 152 -16.59 -2.14 -0.60
N LYS A 153 -17.25 -1.89 0.53
CA LYS A 153 -16.82 -0.87 1.50
C LYS A 153 -15.47 -1.19 2.13
N GLY A 154 -15.13 -2.46 2.31
CA GLY A 154 -13.82 -2.88 2.81
C GLY A 154 -12.68 -2.60 1.82
N ARG A 155 -12.97 -2.60 0.51
CA ARG A 155 -11.97 -2.47 -0.56
C ARG A 155 -11.89 -1.07 -1.17
N ILE A 156 -13.04 -0.39 -1.25
CA ILE A 156 -13.19 0.91 -1.89
C ILE A 156 -13.58 1.93 -0.82
N ASN A 157 -12.59 2.31 0.00
CA ASN A 157 -12.73 3.33 1.03
C ASN A 157 -11.51 4.25 1.07
N GLN A 158 -11.65 5.34 1.83
CA GLN A 158 -10.62 6.37 1.95
C GLN A 158 -9.29 5.85 2.52
N LYS A 159 -9.32 4.84 3.40
CA LYS A 159 -8.09 4.28 3.98
C LYS A 159 -7.28 3.56 2.91
N GLU A 160 -7.93 2.65 2.19
CA GLU A 160 -7.34 1.91 1.06
C GLU A 160 -6.88 2.83 -0.06
N PHE A 161 -7.64 3.88 -0.38
CA PHE A 161 -7.29 4.83 -1.42
C PHE A 161 -5.97 5.54 -1.13
N ASP A 162 -5.82 6.10 0.06
CA ASP A 162 -4.56 6.71 0.48
C ASP A 162 -3.41 5.70 0.51
N ALA A 163 -3.68 4.46 0.96
CA ALA A 163 -2.67 3.41 1.03
C ALA A 163 -2.16 3.05 -0.38
N LYS A 164 -3.05 2.98 -1.36
CA LYS A 164 -2.72 2.71 -2.77
C LYS A 164 -1.92 3.84 -3.42
N ILE A 165 -2.21 5.10 -3.09
CA ILE A 165 -1.39 6.24 -3.53
C ILE A 165 0.06 6.09 -3.03
N ILE A 166 0.26 5.78 -1.75
CA ILE A 166 1.60 5.61 -1.17
C ILE A 166 2.30 4.41 -1.78
N GLU A 167 1.60 3.27 -1.87
CA GLU A 167 2.11 2.04 -2.51
C GLU A 167 2.61 2.35 -3.92
N ARG A 168 1.86 3.12 -4.72
CA ARG A 168 2.25 3.48 -6.09
C ARG A 168 3.40 4.47 -6.14
N LEU A 169 3.42 5.49 -5.27
CA LEU A 169 4.55 6.42 -5.20
C LEU A 169 5.84 5.72 -4.82
N VAL A 170 5.78 4.80 -3.85
CA VAL A 170 6.89 3.93 -3.49
C VAL A 170 7.27 3.11 -4.71
N ALA A 171 6.33 2.38 -5.32
CA ALA A 171 6.59 1.57 -6.50
C ALA A 171 7.28 2.34 -7.65
N ILE A 172 6.84 3.56 -7.95
CA ILE A 172 7.45 4.42 -8.97
C ILE A 172 8.89 4.80 -8.60
N LYS A 173 9.13 5.16 -7.34
CA LYS A 173 10.47 5.57 -6.88
C LYS A 173 11.45 4.41 -6.82
N ILE A 174 11.02 3.25 -6.31
CA ILE A 174 11.88 2.06 -6.19
C ILE A 174 12.24 1.49 -7.56
N HIS A 175 11.30 1.50 -8.50
CA HIS A 175 11.54 1.00 -9.85
C HIS A 175 12.51 1.88 -10.65
N GLY A 176 12.68 3.15 -10.22
CA GLY A 176 13.64 4.08 -10.81
C GLY A 176 15.03 4.12 -10.14
N LYS A 177 15.29 3.39 -9.04
CA LYS A 177 16.50 3.58 -8.20
C LYS A 177 17.08 2.31 -7.56
N ASN A 178 18.35 2.38 -7.16
CA ASN A 178 19.06 1.35 -6.37
C ASN A 178 18.65 1.33 -4.89
N ALA A 179 18.76 0.14 -4.28
CA ALA A 179 18.19 -0.29 -3.00
C ALA A 179 18.38 0.64 -1.76
N TYR A 180 19.46 1.42 -1.71
CA TYR A 180 19.84 2.21 -0.53
C TYR A 180 19.10 3.55 -0.40
N SER A 181 18.65 4.14 -1.51
CA SER A 181 17.90 5.42 -1.49
C SER A 181 16.42 5.25 -1.06
N LEU A 182 15.92 4.01 -1.03
CA LEU A 182 14.52 3.70 -0.75
C LEU A 182 14.07 4.15 0.64
N ARG A 183 14.93 4.00 1.66
CA ARG A 183 14.60 4.25 3.07
C ARG A 183 14.18 5.70 3.30
N GLU A 184 15.01 6.63 2.82
CA GLU A 184 14.79 8.07 2.97
C GLU A 184 13.62 8.54 2.11
N GLU A 185 13.43 7.95 0.93
CA GLU A 185 12.35 8.30 0.02
C GLU A 185 10.98 7.80 0.45
N ILE A 186 10.89 6.56 0.95
CA ILE A 186 9.67 6.02 1.56
C ILE A 186 9.32 6.85 2.79
N THR A 187 10.31 7.17 3.63
CA THR A 187 10.12 8.04 4.78
C THR A 187 9.61 9.42 4.35
N SER A 188 10.19 10.02 3.30
CA SER A 188 9.73 11.30 2.73
C SER A 188 8.30 11.22 2.19
N ILE A 189 7.92 10.17 1.45
CA ILE A 189 6.55 10.02 0.92
C ILE A 189 5.54 9.88 2.06
N ILE A 190 5.85 9.03 3.04
CA ILE A 190 5.00 8.79 4.20
C ILE A 190 4.90 10.06 5.05
N LYS A 191 6.01 10.76 5.29
CA LYS A 191 6.06 12.02 6.05
C LYS A 191 5.49 13.23 5.31
N MET A 192 5.57 13.33 3.99
CA MET A 192 4.88 14.38 3.20
C MET A 192 3.36 14.32 3.35
N SER A 193 2.86 13.16 3.79
CA SER A 193 1.46 12.95 4.09
C SER A 193 1.11 13.24 5.55
N ALA A 194 2.10 13.40 6.43
CA ALA A 194 1.94 13.84 7.82
C ALA A 194 2.31 15.34 7.91
N PRO A 195 1.76 16.13 8.84
CA PRO A 195 2.27 17.47 9.10
C PRO A 195 3.73 17.44 9.57
#